data_AF-A0A2D5RMA5-F1
#
_entry.id   AF-A0A2D5RMA5-F1
#
_cell.length_a   1.000
_cell.length_b   1.000
_cell.length_c   1.000
_cell.angle_alpha   90.00
_cell.angle_beta   90.00
_cell.angle_gamma   90.00
#
_symmetry.space_group_name_H-M   'P 1'
#
loop_
_entity.id
_entity.type
_entity.pdbx_description
1 polymer ?
#
loop_
_entity_poly.entity_id
_entity_poly.type
_entity_poly.pdbx_seq_one_letter_code
_entity_poly.pdbx_strand_id
1 'polypeptide(L)'
;MIVDEQKVVSLKEKFIYVRDGDRYGKRDAWYIMKPEGEGELERYRGDCEDFALTTLYQHCDESLLKFWWMLISYKAQITYCYVKTPERGHAVLRIEDDWTDNIFGKVVTQADMIDYGYVFQTKYFNPLTVAIKLLKGKWWKSQNDRSK
;
A
#
# COMPACT_ATOMS: atom_id res chain seq x y z
N MET A 1 -14.05 7.74 -9.93
CA MET A 1 -12.78 8.06 -10.64
C MET A 1 -12.14 6.72 -10.91
N ILE A 2 -11.84 6.38 -12.16
CA ILE A 2 -11.25 5.06 -12.49
C ILE A 2 -9.78 5.07 -12.05
N VAL A 3 -9.30 3.95 -11.50
CA VAL A 3 -7.88 3.81 -11.16
C VAL A 3 -7.05 3.80 -12.45
N ASP A 4 -6.01 4.62 -12.49
CA ASP A 4 -5.06 4.64 -13.60
C ASP A 4 -4.15 3.41 -13.52
N GLU A 5 -4.46 2.38 -14.31
CA GLU A 5 -3.72 1.13 -14.34
C GLU A 5 -2.25 1.33 -14.71
N GLN A 6 -1.91 2.30 -15.56
CA GLN A 6 -0.52 2.52 -15.97
C GLN A 6 0.34 2.93 -14.78
N LYS A 7 -0.21 3.74 -13.86
CA LYS A 7 0.49 4.09 -12.60
C LYS A 7 0.72 2.85 -11.73
N VAL A 8 -0.26 1.96 -11.63
CA VAL A 8 -0.14 0.71 -10.85
C VAL A 8 0.94 -0.20 -11.42
N VAL A 9 0.91 -0.43 -12.74
CA VAL A 9 1.88 -1.29 -13.44
C VAL A 9 3.29 -0.71 -13.33
N SER A 10 3.44 0.59 -13.57
CA SER A 10 4.73 1.29 -13.43
C SER A 10 5.29 1.19 -12.01
N LEU A 11 4.46 1.37 -10.99
CA LEU A 11 4.87 1.17 -9.60
C LEU A 11 5.31 -0.28 -9.35
N LYS A 12 4.55 -1.27 -9.85
CA LYS A 12 4.85 -2.70 -9.70
C LYS A 12 6.19 -3.06 -10.32
N GLU A 13 6.51 -2.56 -11.50
CA GLU A 13 7.79 -2.83 -12.19
C GLU A 13 8.99 -2.32 -11.39
N LYS A 14 8.83 -1.19 -10.69
CA LYS A 14 9.86 -0.59 -9.84
C LYS A 14 9.83 -1.10 -8.39
N PHE A 15 8.85 -1.92 -8.03
CA PHE A 15 8.62 -2.33 -6.65
C PHE A 15 9.46 -3.54 -6.23
N ILE A 16 10.14 -3.40 -5.10
CA ILE A 16 10.91 -4.44 -4.44
C ILE A 16 10.25 -4.72 -3.10
N TYR A 17 9.72 -5.93 -2.94
CA TYR A 17 9.10 -6.35 -1.69
C TYR A 17 10.16 -6.52 -0.59
N VAL A 18 10.01 -5.79 0.51
CA VAL A 18 10.87 -5.86 1.69
C VAL A 18 9.98 -5.95 2.91
N ARG A 19 10.18 -6.96 3.76
CA ARG A 19 9.41 -7.08 5.00
C ARG A 19 9.89 -6.05 6.01
N ASP A 20 8.95 -5.44 6.71
CA ASP A 20 9.17 -4.48 7.78
C ASP A 20 10.16 -4.92 8.88
N GLY A 21 10.08 -6.21 9.26
CA GLY A 21 11.01 -6.81 10.21
C GLY A 21 12.47 -6.77 9.74
N ASP A 22 12.70 -6.84 8.43
CA ASP A 22 14.04 -6.88 7.84
C ASP A 22 14.60 -5.46 7.60
N ARG A 23 13.73 -4.44 7.45
CA ARG A 23 14.13 -3.05 7.16
C ARG A 23 14.26 -2.15 8.39
N TYR A 24 13.38 -2.32 9.39
CA TYR A 24 13.31 -1.45 10.57
C TYR A 24 13.25 -2.23 11.91
N GLY A 25 13.29 -3.56 11.86
CA GLY A 25 13.24 -4.40 13.07
C GLY A 25 11.88 -4.41 13.79
N LYS A 26 10.81 -3.90 13.15
CA LYS A 26 9.46 -3.75 13.73
C LYS A 26 8.41 -4.07 12.67
N ARG A 27 7.54 -5.05 12.95
CA ARG A 27 6.52 -5.64 12.04
C ARG A 27 5.26 -4.77 11.80
N ASP A 28 5.34 -3.43 11.76
CA ASP A 28 4.10 -2.62 11.86
C ASP A 28 4.19 -1.15 11.39
N ALA A 29 5.19 -0.82 10.58
CA ALA A 29 5.58 0.52 10.15
C ALA A 29 5.07 0.82 8.74
N TRP A 30 4.15 1.77 8.59
CA TRP A 30 3.57 2.05 7.27
C TRP A 30 4.18 3.29 6.63
N TYR A 31 4.31 3.27 5.31
CA TYR A 31 4.93 4.31 4.51
C TYR A 31 4.17 4.57 3.21
N ILE A 32 4.03 5.85 2.87
CA ILE A 32 3.93 6.24 1.47
C ILE A 32 5.37 6.24 0.95
N MET A 33 5.69 5.27 0.11
CA MET A 33 7.06 5.05 -0.34
C MET A 33 7.55 6.23 -1.15
N LYS A 34 8.84 6.52 -1.00
CA LYS A 34 9.55 7.40 -1.92
C LYS A 34 10.48 6.55 -2.78
N PRO A 35 10.64 6.90 -4.05
CA PRO A 35 11.62 6.25 -4.88
C PRO A 35 13.03 6.47 -4.34
N GLU A 36 13.87 5.43 -4.43
CA GLU A 36 15.30 5.47 -4.14
C GLU A 36 16.08 5.10 -5.42
N GLY A 37 17.16 5.82 -5.71
CA GLY A 37 17.93 5.67 -6.95
C GLY A 37 17.68 6.81 -7.95
N GLU A 38 18.24 6.69 -9.15
CA GLU A 38 18.16 7.71 -10.21
C GLU A 38 17.78 7.08 -11.57
N GLY A 39 16.98 7.79 -12.36
CA GLY A 39 16.55 7.37 -13.70
C GLY A 39 15.91 5.98 -13.72
N GLU A 40 16.36 5.11 -14.61
CA GLU A 40 15.87 3.73 -14.77
C GLU A 40 16.16 2.82 -13.56
N LEU A 41 17.01 3.25 -12.62
CA LEU A 41 17.34 2.51 -11.39
C LEU A 41 16.45 2.91 -10.21
N GLU A 42 15.48 3.78 -10.42
CA GLU A 42 14.50 4.16 -9.42
C GLU A 42 13.71 2.95 -8.91
N ARG A 43 13.75 2.70 -7.60
CA ARG A 43 13.04 1.57 -6.97
C ARG A 43 12.22 2.03 -5.77
N TYR A 44 11.08 1.37 -5.59
CA TYR A 44 10.24 1.52 -4.41
C TYR A 44 10.41 0.28 -3.54
N ARG A 45 10.78 0.47 -2.27
CA ARG A 45 10.96 -0.62 -1.30
C ARG A 45 9.90 -0.51 -0.24
N GLY A 46 9.18 -1.60 0.03
CA GLY A 46 8.12 -1.69 1.04
C GLY A 46 7.43 -3.05 0.98
N ASP A 47 6.35 -3.21 1.72
CA ASP A 47 5.50 -4.40 1.71
C ASP A 47 4.09 -4.12 1.14
N CYS A 48 3.07 -4.88 1.56
CA CYS A 48 1.75 -4.86 0.93
C CYS A 48 1.00 -3.56 1.21
N GLU A 49 1.00 -3.08 2.45
CA GLU A 49 0.37 -1.82 2.83
C GLU A 49 1.07 -0.63 2.18
N ASP A 50 2.40 -0.66 2.10
CA ASP A 50 3.20 0.42 1.53
C ASP A 50 2.89 0.60 0.06
N PHE A 51 2.77 -0.52 -0.67
CA PHE A 51 2.33 -0.51 -2.06
C PHE A 51 0.92 0.10 -2.20
N ALA A 52 -0.05 -0.38 -1.40
CA ALA A 52 -1.42 0.13 -1.43
C ALA A 52 -1.51 1.64 -1.13
N LEU A 53 -0.76 2.12 -0.14
CA LEU A 53 -0.71 3.55 0.23
C LEU A 53 -0.05 4.39 -0.86
N THR A 54 1.03 3.89 -1.46
CA THR A 54 1.75 4.58 -2.53
C THR A 54 0.92 4.66 -3.80
N THR A 55 0.23 3.58 -4.18
CA THR A 55 -0.71 3.57 -5.30
C THR A 55 -1.82 4.60 -5.11
N LEU A 56 -2.42 4.67 -3.91
CA LEU A 56 -3.45 5.67 -3.62
C LEU A 56 -2.89 7.10 -3.70
N TYR A 57 -1.67 7.32 -3.23
CA TYR A 57 -1.01 8.63 -3.30
C TYR A 57 -0.74 9.07 -4.75
N GLN A 58 -0.24 8.18 -5.60
CA GLN A 58 -0.01 8.44 -7.03
C GLN A 58 -1.32 8.61 -7.81
N HIS A 59 -2.36 7.86 -7.47
CA HIS A 59 -3.72 8.07 -7.99
C HIS A 59 -4.25 9.46 -7.62
N CYS A 60 -3.87 9.97 -6.46
CA CYS A 60 -4.19 11.31 -5.98
C CYS A 60 -3.24 12.40 -6.51
N ASP A 61 -2.51 12.15 -7.60
CA ASP A 61 -1.51 13.06 -8.18
C ASP A 61 -0.51 13.58 -7.14
N GLU A 62 -0.11 12.69 -6.23
CA GLU A 62 0.84 13.00 -5.16
C GLU A 62 0.34 14.11 -4.21
N SER A 63 -0.98 14.29 -4.12
CA SER A 63 -1.62 15.20 -3.19
C SER A 63 -2.08 14.48 -1.93
N LEU A 64 -1.45 14.80 -0.79
CA LEU A 64 -1.88 14.29 0.52
C LEU A 64 -3.30 14.74 0.88
N LEU A 65 -3.72 15.92 0.42
CA LEU A 65 -5.09 16.40 0.65
C LEU A 65 -6.11 15.50 -0.05
N LYS A 66 -5.90 15.18 -1.33
CA LYS A 66 -6.77 14.25 -2.09
C LYS A 66 -6.70 12.84 -1.51
N PHE A 67 -5.51 12.38 -1.14
CA PHE A 67 -5.28 11.08 -0.50
C PHE A 67 -6.14 10.92 0.76
N TRP A 68 -6.08 11.88 1.68
CA TRP A 68 -6.87 11.84 2.90
C TRP A 68 -8.37 11.99 2.64
N TRP A 69 -8.76 12.84 1.70
CA TRP A 69 -10.15 12.94 1.27
C TRP A 69 -10.71 11.60 0.79
N MET A 70 -9.97 10.87 -0.04
CA MET A 70 -10.38 9.54 -0.54
C MET A 70 -10.57 8.52 0.58
N LEU A 71 -9.67 8.49 1.57
CA LEU A 71 -9.79 7.61 2.73
C LEU A 71 -10.97 8.00 3.64
N ILE A 72 -11.10 9.29 3.97
CA ILE A 72 -12.12 9.79 4.90
C ILE A 72 -13.53 9.68 4.30
N SER A 73 -13.67 9.89 2.98
CA SER A 73 -14.93 9.70 2.27
C SER A 73 -15.22 8.24 1.93
N TYR A 74 -14.36 7.30 2.33
CA TYR A 74 -14.45 5.87 2.04
C TYR A 74 -14.48 5.51 0.54
N LYS A 75 -14.11 6.45 -0.32
CA LYS A 75 -13.91 6.18 -1.76
C LYS A 75 -12.70 5.30 -1.99
N ALA A 76 -11.71 5.35 -1.10
CA ALA A 76 -10.60 4.40 -1.05
C ALA A 76 -10.54 3.70 0.30
N GLN A 77 -10.17 2.42 0.30
CA GLN A 77 -10.01 1.61 1.51
C GLN A 77 -8.75 0.74 1.40
N ILE A 78 -7.95 0.70 2.46
CA ILE A 78 -6.92 -0.32 2.63
C ILE A 78 -7.59 -1.49 3.35
N THR A 79 -7.71 -2.62 2.67
CA THR A 79 -8.49 -3.78 3.14
C THR A 79 -7.56 -4.91 3.54
N TYR A 80 -7.81 -5.50 4.71
CA TYR A 80 -7.11 -6.70 5.16
C TYR A 80 -7.73 -7.94 4.53
N CYS A 81 -6.88 -8.85 4.06
CA CYS A 81 -7.26 -10.16 3.58
C CYS A 81 -6.15 -11.17 3.88
N TYR A 82 -6.32 -12.39 3.42
CA TYR A 82 -5.25 -13.36 3.31
C TYR A 82 -5.36 -14.09 1.97
N VAL A 83 -4.25 -14.62 1.48
CA VAL A 83 -4.19 -15.32 0.19
C VAL A 83 -4.01 -16.80 0.46
N LYS A 84 -5.02 -17.60 0.12
CA LYS A 84 -5.12 -19.07 0.30
C LYS A 84 -5.11 -19.55 1.75
N THR A 85 -4.25 -19.04 2.63
CA THR A 85 -4.15 -19.47 4.03
C THR A 85 -4.15 -18.28 5.01
N PRO A 86 -4.80 -18.39 6.19
CA PRO A 86 -4.99 -17.28 7.13
C PRO A 86 -3.72 -16.86 7.87
N GLU A 87 -2.67 -17.68 7.85
CA GLU A 87 -1.40 -17.42 8.53
C GLU A 87 -0.61 -16.27 7.88
N ARG A 88 -0.92 -15.93 6.62
CA ARG A 88 -0.28 -14.86 5.87
C ARG A 88 -1.30 -13.75 5.57
N GLY A 89 -1.40 -12.81 6.51
CA GLY A 89 -2.14 -11.57 6.30
C GLY A 89 -1.58 -10.76 5.13
N HIS A 90 -2.46 -10.02 4.47
CA HIS A 90 -2.17 -9.21 3.29
C HIS A 90 -3.05 -7.96 3.26
N ALA A 91 -2.53 -6.87 2.72
CA ALA A 91 -3.26 -5.61 2.53
C ALA A 91 -3.43 -5.32 1.04
N VAL A 92 -4.64 -4.93 0.65
CA VAL A 92 -4.97 -4.52 -0.72
C VAL A 92 -5.59 -3.13 -0.72
N LEU A 93 -5.52 -2.44 -1.86
CA LEU A 93 -6.20 -1.18 -2.09
C LEU A 93 -7.51 -1.44 -2.85
N ARG A 94 -8.60 -0.86 -2.35
CA ARG A 94 -9.86 -0.71 -3.07
C ARG A 94 -10.09 0.78 -3.34
N ILE A 95 -10.44 1.14 -4.57
CA ILE A 95 -10.95 2.47 -4.93
C ILE A 95 -12.28 2.28 -5.64
N GLU A 96 -13.38 2.70 -5.02
CA GLU A 96 -14.74 2.44 -5.51
C GLU A 96 -14.95 0.93 -5.80
N ASP A 97 -15.01 0.52 -7.05
CA ASP A 97 -15.18 -0.89 -7.46
C ASP A 97 -13.89 -1.55 -7.96
N ASP A 98 -12.82 -0.75 -8.12
CA ASP A 98 -11.51 -1.20 -8.58
C ASP A 98 -10.65 -1.70 -7.42
N TRP A 99 -9.92 -2.79 -7.65
CA TRP A 99 -9.03 -3.41 -6.67
C TRP A 99 -7.62 -3.53 -7.22
N THR A 100 -6.63 -3.41 -6.34
CA THR A 100 -5.23 -3.61 -6.71
C THR A 100 -4.35 -3.92 -5.51
N ASP A 101 -3.22 -4.57 -5.75
CA ASP A 101 -2.19 -4.84 -4.76
C ASP A 101 -0.84 -5.12 -5.44
N ASN A 102 0.18 -5.41 -4.63
CA ASN A 102 1.51 -5.72 -5.12
C ASN A 102 1.65 -7.14 -5.71
N ILE A 103 0.66 -8.03 -5.59
CA ILE A 103 0.73 -9.39 -6.15
C ILE A 103 0.22 -9.37 -7.60
N PHE A 104 -0.94 -8.78 -7.85
CA PHE A 104 -1.47 -8.56 -9.19
C PHE A 104 -0.68 -7.49 -9.94
N GLY A 105 -0.38 -6.36 -9.29
CA GLY A 105 0.36 -5.26 -9.91
C GLY A 105 -0.37 -4.58 -11.07
N LYS A 106 -1.69 -4.69 -11.11
CA LYS A 106 -2.60 -4.07 -12.09
C LYS A 106 -3.97 -3.84 -11.44
N VAL A 107 -4.90 -3.22 -12.16
CA VAL A 107 -6.28 -3.05 -11.69
C VAL A 107 -7.07 -4.32 -12.01
N VAL A 108 -7.83 -4.80 -11.03
CA VAL A 108 -8.66 -6.00 -11.14
C VAL A 108 -9.98 -5.80 -10.39
N THR A 109 -10.91 -6.73 -10.56
CA THR A 109 -12.13 -6.77 -9.76
C THR A 109 -11.92 -7.56 -8.46
N GLN A 110 -12.84 -7.41 -7.51
CA GLN A 110 -12.85 -8.27 -6.32
C GLN A 110 -13.01 -9.76 -6.68
N ALA A 111 -13.80 -10.05 -7.72
CA ALA A 111 -14.04 -11.40 -8.18
C ALA A 111 -12.74 -12.07 -8.67
N ASP A 112 -11.91 -11.33 -9.43
CA ASP A 112 -10.60 -11.83 -9.88
C ASP A 112 -9.69 -12.15 -8.69
N MET A 113 -9.70 -11.32 -7.64
CA MET A 113 -8.94 -11.60 -6.42
C MET A 113 -9.46 -12.85 -5.71
N ILE A 114 -10.78 -13.01 -5.59
CA ILE A 114 -11.40 -14.19 -4.97
C ILE A 114 -11.05 -15.47 -5.75
N ASP A 115 -11.16 -15.44 -7.09
CA ASP A 115 -10.82 -16.56 -7.98
C ASP A 115 -9.35 -16.97 -7.83
N TYR A 116 -8.45 -16.00 -7.69
CA TYR A 116 -7.03 -16.27 -7.40
C TYR A 116 -6.78 -16.89 -6.01
N GLY A 117 -7.75 -16.75 -5.09
CA GLY A 117 -7.73 -17.36 -3.75
C GLY A 117 -7.62 -16.35 -2.61
N TYR A 118 -7.97 -15.09 -2.82
CA TYR A 118 -8.05 -14.10 -1.74
C TYR A 118 -9.29 -14.33 -0.91
N VAL A 119 -9.14 -14.22 0.41
CA VAL A 119 -10.26 -14.26 1.35
C VAL A 119 -10.30 -12.95 2.13
N PHE A 120 -11.36 -12.20 1.87
CA PHE A 120 -11.62 -10.93 2.54
C PHE A 120 -12.29 -11.19 3.89
N GLN A 121 -11.62 -10.81 4.97
CA GLN A 121 -12.32 -10.57 6.23
C GLN A 121 -12.96 -9.19 6.10
N THR A 122 -14.16 -8.97 6.64
CA THR A 122 -14.92 -7.69 6.56
C THR A 122 -14.25 -6.48 7.22
N LYS A 123 -12.93 -6.54 7.46
CA LYS A 123 -12.11 -5.54 8.12
C LYS A 123 -11.30 -4.76 7.10
N TYR A 124 -11.47 -3.45 7.12
CA TYR A 124 -10.57 -2.50 6.48
C TYR A 124 -9.91 -1.64 7.56
N PHE A 125 -8.75 -1.07 7.23
CA PHE A 125 -8.06 -0.14 8.11
C PHE A 125 -8.73 1.23 7.98
N ASN A 126 -9.42 1.66 9.04
CA ASN A 126 -10.08 2.96 9.02
C ASN A 126 -9.03 4.09 8.88
N PRO A 127 -9.43 5.29 8.42
CA PRO A 127 -8.50 6.38 8.15
C PRO A 127 -7.63 6.78 9.35
N LEU A 128 -8.18 6.68 10.58
CA LEU A 128 -7.43 6.97 11.80
C LEU A 128 -6.33 5.94 12.06
N THR A 129 -6.61 4.65 11.84
CA THR A 129 -5.61 3.59 11.91
C THR A 129 -4.49 3.82 10.92
N VAL A 130 -4.82 4.17 9.67
CA VAL A 130 -3.82 4.52 8.64
C VAL A 130 -2.96 5.70 9.09
N ALA A 131 -3.58 6.77 9.61
CA ALA A 131 -2.85 7.94 10.10
C ALA A 131 -1.87 7.61 11.24
N ILE A 132 -2.33 6.83 12.24
CA ILE A 132 -1.48 6.40 13.36
C ILE A 132 -0.30 5.57 12.87
N LYS A 133 -0.51 4.64 11.93
CA LYS A 133 0.54 3.79 11.39
C LYS A 133 1.57 4.59 10.58
N LEU A 134 1.12 5.52 9.74
CA LEU A 134 2.00 6.44 9.00
C LEU A 134 2.82 7.34 9.95
N LEU A 135 2.21 7.86 11.02
CA LEU A 135 2.91 8.66 12.02
C LEU A 135 3.97 7.85 12.76
N LYS A 136 3.66 6.60 13.13
CA LYS A 136 4.63 5.66 13.73
C LYS A 136 5.80 5.38 12.78
N GLY A 137 5.52 5.09 11.50
CA GLY A 137 6.55 4.88 10.48
C GLY A 137 7.48 6.09 10.33
N LYS A 138 6.92 7.30 10.28
CA LYS A 138 7.69 8.55 10.22
C LYS A 138 8.57 8.76 11.46
N TRP A 139 8.02 8.50 12.65
CA TRP A 139 8.78 8.61 13.90
C TRP A 139 9.95 7.62 13.95
N TRP A 140 9.74 6.36 13.58
CA TRP A 140 10.81 5.35 13.55
C TRP A 140 11.90 5.67 12.54
N LYS A 141 11.55 6.15 11.34
CA LYS A 141 12.54 6.59 10.36
C LYS A 141 13.44 7.70 10.92
N SER A 142 12.84 8.69 11.59
CA SER A 142 13.57 9.79 12.24
C SER A 142 14.52 9.31 13.34
N GLN A 143 14.16 8.29 14.12
CA GLN A 143 15.06 7.72 15.14
C GLN A 143 16.27 7.01 14.51
N ASN A 144 16.03 6.24 13.44
CA ASN A 144 17.08 5.48 12.74
C ASN A 144 18.06 6.38 11.99
N ASP A 145 17.62 7.54 11.51
CA ASP A 145 18.48 8.52 10.85
C ASP A 145 19.35 9.29 11.86
N ARG A 146 18.91 9.41 13.13
CA ARG A 146 19.67 10.06 14.20
C ARG A 146 20.74 9.17 14.85
N SER A 147 20.65 7.85 14.67
CA SER A 147 21.60 6.88 15.22
C SER A 147 22.75 6.55 14.26
N LYS A 148 22.79 7.18 13.08
CA LYS A 148 23.90 7.14 12.12
C LYS A 148 24.71 8.43 12.19
#